data_AF-A0AAD8S158-F1
#
_entry.id   AF-A0AAD8S158-F1
#
_cell.length_a   1.000
_cell.length_b   1.000
_cell.length_c   1.000
_cell.angle_alpha   90.00
_cell.angle_beta   90.00
_cell.angle_gamma   90.00
#
_symmetry.space_group_name_H-M   'P 1'
#
loop_
_entity.id
_entity.type
_entity.pdbx_description
1 polymer ?
#
loop_
_entity_poly.entity_id
_entity_poly.type
_entity_poly.pdbx_seq_one_letter_code
_entity_poly.pdbx_strand_id
1 'polypeptide(L)'
;MPPPPPPQNPALPEELIEDIFIRLPADEPEFLVRASLANKHWLGLLTGHRFRGRYHDFHGSPPMLGFLYSWPPDHAPKKKNNIPYFVPTTKFNTRIPDEREDAVSKYSTWDCRHGRVLFCDMDMVPMQLTVWNPMTGCRTSIRAPVDYHSQRAAVACAVSGCDHRACHEGPFRVVFVSLGYGDGGCVAYAHVSLPEMGEWSQECSTLDLEADDASIVDKPSVFIQDAFYFMLTYDYDEDDDDDDGDDDDGVDEIVILKYDLAFNCLSLVIAPPVEAGLACDAILMAMEDGNLGFAYVDRLILNLWSRQMGSSGAAAWSQRRVIDLKELLPIQNPKKRIRLIGSVECHDIIFVTTDVGIYEINIKSLQWKKLWKREDYRALFPYMSFNNPRG
;
A
#
# COMPACT_ATOMS: atom_id res chain seq x y z
N MET A 1 -22.62 -15.76 -64.17
CA MET A 1 -23.06 -15.02 -62.96
C MET A 1 -21.90 -15.04 -61.98
N PRO A 2 -21.49 -13.90 -61.42
CA PRO A 2 -20.56 -13.90 -60.29
C PRO A 2 -21.21 -14.61 -59.10
N PRO A 3 -20.43 -15.27 -58.23
CA PRO A 3 -20.97 -15.90 -57.03
C PRO A 3 -21.61 -14.82 -56.13
N PRO A 4 -22.71 -15.14 -55.44
CA PRO A 4 -23.33 -14.21 -54.51
C PRO A 4 -22.30 -13.79 -53.44
N PRO A 5 -22.29 -12.51 -53.02
CA PRO A 5 -21.42 -12.08 -51.94
C PRO A 5 -21.69 -12.95 -50.71
N PRO A 6 -20.65 -13.34 -49.95
CA PRO A 6 -20.82 -14.14 -48.75
C PRO A 6 -21.79 -13.41 -47.81
N PRO A 7 -22.70 -14.15 -47.13
CA PRO A 7 -23.65 -13.54 -46.22
C PRO A 7 -22.88 -12.72 -45.19
N GLN A 8 -23.17 -11.42 -45.13
CA GLN A 8 -22.69 -10.58 -44.05
C GLN A 8 -23.38 -11.09 -42.78
N ASN A 9 -22.63 -11.77 -41.92
CA ASN A 9 -23.09 -11.99 -40.54
C ASN A 9 -23.41 -10.61 -39.96
N PRO A 10 -24.63 -10.38 -39.42
CA PRO A 10 -24.91 -9.12 -38.76
C PRO A 10 -23.89 -8.97 -37.63
N ALA A 11 -23.04 -7.96 -37.74
CA ALA A 11 -22.10 -7.63 -36.67
C ALA A 11 -22.93 -7.35 -35.41
N LEU A 12 -22.57 -8.02 -34.31
CA LEU A 12 -23.16 -7.71 -33.01
C LEU A 12 -23.01 -6.21 -32.74
N PRO A 13 -24.07 -5.51 -32.29
CA PRO A 13 -23.96 -4.14 -31.84
C PRO A 13 -22.85 -3.98 -30.80
N GLU A 14 -22.10 -2.88 -30.87
CA GLU A 14 -20.99 -2.59 -29.95
C GLU A 14 -21.41 -2.69 -28.48
N GLU A 15 -22.64 -2.28 -28.15
CA GLU A 15 -23.19 -2.34 -26.80
C GLU A 15 -23.30 -3.77 -26.27
N LEU A 16 -23.70 -4.73 -27.11
CA LEU A 16 -23.77 -6.14 -26.73
C LEU A 16 -22.37 -6.75 -26.58
N ILE A 17 -21.41 -6.29 -27.39
CA ILE A 17 -20.01 -6.71 -27.27
C ILE A 17 -19.43 -6.21 -25.94
N GLU A 18 -19.65 -4.94 -25.58
CA GLU A 18 -19.27 -4.39 -24.29
C GLU A 18 -19.94 -5.17 -23.14
N ASP A 19 -21.24 -5.47 -23.23
CA ASP A 19 -21.99 -6.21 -22.20
C ASP A 19 -21.45 -7.63 -21.96
N ILE A 20 -20.90 -8.26 -23.01
CA ILE A 20 -20.24 -9.56 -22.90
C ILE A 20 -18.91 -9.39 -22.16
N PHE A 21 -18.08 -8.42 -22.57
CA PHE A 21 -16.74 -8.24 -22.00
C PHE A 21 -16.75 -7.67 -20.59
N ILE A 22 -17.77 -6.90 -20.20
CA ILE A 22 -17.96 -6.41 -18.82
C ILE A 22 -18.19 -7.56 -17.83
N ARG A 23 -18.66 -8.73 -18.29
CA ARG A 23 -18.91 -9.88 -17.42
C ARG A 23 -17.67 -10.76 -17.22
N LEU A 24 -16.55 -10.46 -17.87
CA LEU A 24 -15.32 -11.21 -17.66
C LEU A 24 -14.78 -10.95 -16.24
N PRO A 25 -14.21 -11.97 -15.56
CA PRO A 25 -13.67 -11.78 -14.21
C PRO A 25 -12.53 -10.76 -14.19
N ALA A 26 -12.59 -9.79 -13.28
CA ALA A 26 -11.56 -8.75 -13.17
C ALA A 26 -10.21 -9.30 -12.68
N ASP A 27 -10.24 -10.35 -11.87
CA ASP A 27 -9.08 -11.10 -11.37
C ASP A 27 -8.45 -12.04 -12.41
N GLU A 28 -9.05 -12.16 -13.60
CA GLU A 28 -8.50 -12.87 -14.77
C GLU A 28 -8.15 -11.88 -15.91
N PRO A 29 -7.13 -11.02 -15.70
CA PRO A 29 -6.79 -9.91 -16.56
C PRO A 29 -6.44 -10.32 -18.01
N GLU A 30 -6.08 -11.59 -18.23
CA GLU A 30 -5.75 -12.12 -19.55
C GLU A 30 -6.91 -12.16 -20.54
N PHE A 31 -8.17 -12.23 -20.07
CA PHE A 31 -9.31 -12.36 -20.97
C PHE A 31 -9.53 -11.10 -21.79
N LEU A 32 -9.53 -9.93 -21.13
CA LEU A 32 -9.65 -8.65 -21.81
C LEU A 32 -8.46 -8.39 -22.74
N VAL A 33 -7.25 -8.76 -22.33
CA VAL A 33 -6.05 -8.63 -23.17
C VAL A 33 -6.14 -9.53 -24.40
N ARG A 34 -6.55 -10.79 -24.26
CA ARG A 34 -6.72 -11.70 -25.39
C ARG A 34 -7.82 -11.22 -26.34
N ALA A 35 -8.91 -10.71 -25.80
CA ALA A 35 -9.99 -10.12 -26.59
C ALA A 35 -9.51 -8.90 -27.38
N SER A 36 -8.76 -7.99 -26.75
CA SER A 36 -8.23 -6.80 -27.43
C SER A 36 -7.23 -7.16 -28.55
N LEU A 37 -6.48 -8.25 -28.39
CA LEU A 37 -5.54 -8.75 -29.40
C LEU A 37 -6.22 -9.48 -30.57
N ALA A 38 -7.49 -9.89 -30.43
CA ALA A 38 -8.19 -10.65 -31.46
C ALA A 38 -8.59 -9.78 -32.66
N ASN A 39 -8.95 -8.50 -32.44
CA ASN A 39 -9.39 -7.60 -33.50
C ASN A 39 -9.22 -6.11 -33.11
N LYS A 40 -8.85 -5.25 -34.07
CA LYS A 40 -8.73 -3.78 -33.90
C LYS A 40 -10.03 -3.10 -33.44
N HIS A 41 -11.18 -3.60 -33.85
CA HIS A 41 -12.48 -3.09 -33.42
C HIS A 41 -12.69 -3.35 -31.91
N TRP A 42 -12.41 -4.57 -31.45
CA TRP A 42 -12.49 -4.92 -30.03
C TRP A 42 -11.43 -4.18 -29.22
N LEU A 43 -10.22 -4.01 -29.76
CA LEU A 43 -9.20 -3.16 -29.16
C LEU A 43 -9.72 -1.73 -28.91
N GLY A 44 -10.32 -1.11 -29.92
CA GLY A 44 -10.90 0.23 -29.80
C GLY A 44 -12.02 0.31 -28.76
N LEU A 45 -12.91 -0.69 -28.72
CA LEU A 45 -13.98 -0.76 -27.71
C LEU A 45 -13.43 -0.91 -26.29
N LEU A 46 -12.57 -1.89 -26.06
CA LEU A 46 -12.03 -2.25 -24.74
C LEU A 46 -11.06 -1.21 -24.17
N THR A 47 -10.43 -0.41 -25.04
CA THR A 47 -9.55 0.70 -24.62
C THR A 47 -10.33 2.00 -24.40
N GLY A 48 -11.58 2.09 -24.85
CA GLY A 48 -12.40 3.28 -24.75
C GLY A 48 -12.80 3.65 -23.32
N HIS A 49 -12.89 4.95 -23.04
CA HIS A 49 -13.31 5.47 -21.73
C HIS A 49 -14.68 4.95 -21.30
N ARG A 50 -15.64 4.80 -22.24
CA ARG A 50 -16.97 4.28 -21.95
C ARG A 50 -16.91 2.85 -21.38
N PHE A 51 -16.22 1.94 -22.06
CA PHE A 51 -16.09 0.56 -21.61
C PHE A 51 -15.41 0.50 -20.23
N ARG A 52 -14.30 1.22 -20.04
CA ARG A 52 -13.57 1.26 -18.76
C ARG A 52 -14.46 1.73 -17.61
N GLY A 53 -15.22 2.81 -17.80
CA GLY A 53 -16.18 3.30 -16.82
C GLY A 53 -17.21 2.23 -16.45
N ARG A 54 -17.86 1.64 -17.46
CA ARG A 54 -18.85 0.57 -17.26
C ARG A 54 -18.27 -0.68 -16.59
N TYR A 55 -17.04 -1.04 -16.95
CA TYR A 55 -16.31 -2.17 -16.37
C TYR A 55 -16.04 -1.93 -14.89
N HIS A 56 -15.55 -0.74 -14.54
CA HIS A 56 -15.31 -0.35 -13.15
C HIS A 56 -16.62 -0.27 -12.36
N ASP A 57 -17.70 0.25 -12.94
CA ASP A 57 -19.01 0.31 -12.28
C ASP A 57 -19.61 -1.07 -12.02
N PHE A 58 -19.41 -2.01 -12.94
CA PHE A 58 -19.89 -3.39 -12.79
C PHE A 58 -19.11 -4.18 -11.74
N HIS A 59 -17.78 -4.04 -11.68
CA HIS A 59 -16.94 -4.78 -10.74
C HIS A 59 -16.74 -4.07 -9.39
N GLY A 60 -16.94 -2.75 -9.34
CA GLY A 60 -16.69 -1.95 -8.15
C GLY A 60 -15.20 -1.75 -7.89
N SER A 61 -14.69 -2.41 -6.86
CA SER A 61 -13.28 -2.28 -6.45
C SER A 61 -12.34 -3.01 -7.41
N PRO A 62 -11.14 -2.46 -7.68
CA PRO A 62 -10.15 -3.14 -8.49
C PRO A 62 -9.66 -4.44 -7.83
N PRO A 63 -9.33 -5.48 -8.60
CA PRO A 63 -8.73 -6.70 -8.09
C PRO A 63 -7.25 -6.48 -7.70
N MET A 64 -6.72 -7.38 -6.87
CA MET A 64 -5.30 -7.45 -6.57
C MET A 64 -4.57 -8.21 -7.68
N LEU A 65 -3.81 -7.50 -8.51
CA LEU A 65 -3.06 -8.13 -9.60
C LEU A 65 -1.72 -8.72 -9.14
N GLY A 66 -1.22 -8.24 -8.00
CA GLY A 66 -0.03 -8.74 -7.31
C GLY A 66 0.26 -7.91 -6.07
N PHE A 67 1.43 -8.12 -5.49
CA PHE A 67 1.91 -7.35 -4.33
C PHE A 67 3.41 -7.12 -4.39
N LEU A 68 3.87 -6.10 -3.67
CA LEU A 68 5.28 -5.88 -3.36
C LEU A 68 5.52 -6.08 -1.86
N TYR A 69 6.78 -6.13 -1.47
CA TYR A 69 7.17 -6.29 -0.08
C TYR A 69 8.47 -5.56 0.25
N SER A 70 8.72 -5.38 1.55
CA SER A 70 9.99 -4.94 2.10
C SER A 70 10.56 -6.00 3.05
N TRP A 71 11.89 -6.02 3.17
CA TRP A 71 12.60 -6.86 4.12
C TRP A 71 13.02 -6.05 5.35
N PRO A 72 13.19 -6.70 6.51
CA PRO A 72 13.99 -6.14 7.59
C PRO A 72 15.41 -5.80 7.09
N PRO A 73 16.05 -4.73 7.59
CA PRO A 73 17.36 -4.29 7.14
C PRO A 73 18.41 -5.42 7.09
N ASP A 74 18.44 -6.30 8.09
CA ASP A 74 19.44 -7.36 8.24
C ASP A 74 19.09 -8.67 7.52
N HIS A 75 17.83 -8.82 7.08
CA HIS A 75 17.31 -10.05 6.50
C HIS A 75 17.14 -9.99 4.98
N ALA A 76 17.45 -8.84 4.36
CA ALA A 76 17.36 -8.68 2.92
C ALA A 76 18.30 -9.69 2.21
N PRO A 77 17.76 -10.56 1.32
CA PRO A 77 18.59 -11.51 0.61
C PRO A 77 19.61 -10.77 -0.27
N LYS A 78 20.89 -11.16 -0.19
CA LYS A 78 22.01 -10.62 -1.01
C LYS A 78 21.89 -10.94 -2.52
N LYS A 79 20.68 -11.08 -3.07
CA LYS A 79 20.46 -11.45 -4.48
C LYS A 79 20.80 -10.27 -5.40
N LYS A 80 21.48 -10.60 -6.49
CA LYS A 80 21.92 -9.70 -7.59
C LYS A 80 20.80 -9.15 -8.49
N ASN A 81 19.53 -9.34 -8.15
CA ASN A 81 18.44 -8.98 -9.07
C ASN A 81 17.71 -7.75 -8.54
N ASN A 82 17.95 -6.61 -9.19
CA ASN A 82 17.36 -5.29 -8.92
C ASN A 82 15.88 -5.17 -9.34
N ILE A 83 15.18 -6.31 -9.49
CA ILE A 83 13.82 -6.28 -10.00
C ILE A 83 12.92 -5.76 -8.86
N PRO A 84 12.07 -4.74 -9.09
CA PRO A 84 11.03 -4.40 -8.13
C PRO A 84 10.26 -5.67 -7.77
N TYR A 85 10.22 -6.01 -6.48
CA TYR A 85 9.78 -7.31 -5.94
C TYR A 85 8.27 -7.58 -6.11
N PHE A 86 7.75 -7.41 -7.33
CA PHE A 86 6.37 -7.65 -7.66
C PHE A 86 6.13 -9.15 -7.78
N VAL A 87 5.24 -9.65 -6.93
CA VAL A 87 4.75 -11.01 -6.96
C VAL A 87 3.36 -10.99 -7.59
N PRO A 88 3.20 -11.49 -8.83
CA PRO A 88 1.89 -11.57 -9.46
C PRO A 88 1.00 -12.59 -8.74
N THR A 89 -0.24 -12.21 -8.46
CA THR A 89 -1.30 -13.10 -7.96
C THR A 89 -2.23 -13.57 -9.08
N THR A 90 -2.09 -12.98 -10.26
CA THR A 90 -2.88 -13.22 -11.48
C THR A 90 -1.95 -13.42 -12.68
N LYS A 91 -2.48 -13.64 -13.89
CA LYS A 91 -1.64 -13.64 -15.12
C LYS A 91 -1.25 -12.22 -15.60
N PHE A 92 -1.33 -11.23 -14.72
CA PHE A 92 -0.85 -9.89 -14.98
C PHE A 92 0.67 -9.87 -15.15
N ASN A 93 1.13 -9.34 -16.28
CA ASN A 93 2.55 -9.15 -16.55
C ASN A 93 2.91 -7.68 -16.35
N THR A 94 3.61 -7.40 -15.25
CA THR A 94 4.20 -6.08 -15.01
C THR A 94 5.24 -5.75 -16.06
N ARG A 95 5.29 -4.49 -16.47
CA ARG A 95 6.41 -3.97 -17.26
C ARG A 95 7.54 -3.60 -16.32
N ILE A 96 8.41 -4.57 -16.08
CA ILE A 96 9.64 -4.37 -15.33
C ILE A 96 10.49 -3.34 -16.10
N PRO A 97 10.97 -2.29 -15.43
CA PRO A 97 11.85 -1.31 -16.06
C PRO A 97 13.14 -1.97 -16.58
N ASP A 98 13.63 -1.53 -17.74
CA ASP A 98 14.99 -1.83 -18.16
C ASP A 98 15.95 -1.09 -17.22
N GLU A 99 16.57 -1.82 -16.29
CA GLU A 99 17.66 -1.30 -15.49
C GLU A 99 18.99 -1.61 -16.17
N ARG A 100 19.94 -0.67 -16.08
CA ARG A 100 21.32 -0.95 -16.49
C ARG A 100 21.79 -2.15 -15.66
N GLU A 101 22.35 -3.17 -16.32
CA GLU A 101 22.84 -4.44 -15.72
C GLU A 101 23.82 -4.26 -14.54
N ASP A 102 24.26 -3.03 -14.27
CA ASP A 102 25.39 -2.68 -13.41
C ASP A 102 24.99 -1.99 -12.09
N ALA A 103 23.73 -1.58 -11.90
CA ALA A 103 23.33 -0.75 -10.75
C ALA A 103 22.91 -1.62 -9.55
N VAL A 104 23.79 -1.88 -8.59
CA VAL A 104 23.48 -2.65 -7.37
C VAL A 104 22.71 -1.80 -6.34
N SER A 105 21.66 -1.08 -6.75
CA SER A 105 20.90 -0.22 -5.83
C SER A 105 19.85 -1.02 -5.04
N LYS A 106 19.85 -0.84 -3.73
CA LYS A 106 18.85 -1.38 -2.80
C LYS A 106 17.57 -0.55 -2.87
N TYR A 107 16.65 -0.94 -3.75
CA TYR A 107 15.30 -0.39 -3.74
C TYR A 107 14.47 -0.96 -2.57
N SER A 108 13.92 -0.07 -1.75
CA SER A 108 12.91 -0.41 -0.76
C SER A 108 11.54 0.11 -1.21
N THR A 109 10.53 -0.77 -1.21
CA THR A 109 9.15 -0.35 -1.48
C THR A 109 8.63 0.38 -0.25
N TRP A 110 8.18 1.63 -0.42
CA TRP A 110 7.63 2.43 0.67
C TRP A 110 6.12 2.57 0.60
N ASP A 111 5.54 2.47 -0.60
CA ASP A 111 4.10 2.63 -0.75
C ASP A 111 3.57 2.07 -2.09
N CYS A 112 2.28 1.74 -2.14
CA CYS A 112 1.59 1.27 -3.34
C CYS A 112 0.12 1.68 -3.29
N ARG A 113 -0.26 2.67 -4.10
CA ARG A 113 -1.60 3.25 -4.07
C ARG A 113 -1.99 3.82 -5.44
N HIS A 114 -3.29 3.79 -5.74
CA HIS A 114 -3.89 4.40 -6.94
C HIS A 114 -3.20 3.96 -8.25
N GLY A 115 -2.82 2.68 -8.34
CA GLY A 115 -2.18 2.07 -9.51
C GLY A 115 -0.70 2.43 -9.70
N ARG A 116 -0.05 2.97 -8.67
CA ARG A 116 1.36 3.39 -8.67
C ARG A 116 2.11 2.74 -7.50
N VAL A 117 3.40 2.53 -7.69
CA VAL A 117 4.32 1.99 -6.69
C VAL A 117 5.41 3.00 -6.43
N LEU A 118 5.75 3.24 -5.16
CA LEU A 118 6.78 4.17 -4.75
C LEU A 118 7.95 3.40 -4.10
N PHE A 119 9.14 3.63 -4.66
CA PHE A 119 10.40 3.09 -4.16
C PHE A 119 11.31 4.19 -3.64
N CYS A 120 12.15 3.84 -2.68
CA CYS A 120 13.31 4.63 -2.31
C CYS A 120 14.59 3.89 -2.72
N ASP A 121 15.51 4.59 -3.37
CA ASP A 121 16.89 4.15 -3.57
C ASP A 121 17.71 4.53 -2.34
N MET A 122 18.00 3.53 -1.50
CA MET A 122 18.67 3.73 -0.22
C MET A 122 20.18 3.93 -0.36
N ASP A 123 20.77 3.66 -1.55
CA ASP A 123 22.22 3.80 -1.78
C ASP A 123 22.60 5.16 -2.38
N MET A 124 21.61 5.99 -2.72
CA MET A 124 21.81 7.34 -3.27
C MET A 124 21.73 8.42 -2.19
N VAL A 125 22.63 9.41 -2.26
CA VAL A 125 22.61 10.60 -1.39
C VAL A 125 22.61 11.88 -2.25
N PRO A 126 21.58 12.76 -2.15
CA PRO A 126 20.36 12.57 -1.37
C PRO A 126 19.52 11.40 -1.92
N MET A 127 18.70 10.81 -1.06
CA MET A 127 17.83 9.69 -1.43
C MET A 127 16.99 10.01 -2.66
N GLN A 128 16.80 9.01 -3.53
CA GLN A 128 15.97 9.15 -4.73
C GLN A 128 14.69 8.35 -4.57
N LEU A 129 13.56 9.05 -4.65
CA LEU A 129 12.23 8.47 -4.69
C LEU A 129 11.86 8.19 -6.14
N THR A 130 11.37 6.99 -6.45
CA THR A 130 10.92 6.61 -7.80
C THR A 130 9.49 6.10 -7.75
N VAL A 131 8.60 6.81 -8.45
CA VAL A 131 7.22 6.36 -8.69
C VAL A 131 7.19 5.59 -9.99
N TRP A 132 6.77 4.33 -9.92
CA TRP A 132 6.62 3.41 -11.03
C TRP A 132 5.15 3.14 -11.31
N ASN A 133 4.79 3.09 -12.58
CA ASN A 133 3.51 2.56 -13.05
C ASN A 133 3.74 1.14 -13.62
N PRO A 134 3.30 0.08 -12.92
CA PRO A 134 3.50 -1.31 -13.38
C PRO A 134 2.81 -1.67 -14.70
N MET A 135 1.73 -0.95 -15.05
CA MET A 135 0.99 -1.15 -16.31
C MET A 135 1.73 -0.58 -17.52
N THR A 136 2.37 0.58 -17.38
CA THR A 136 3.05 1.28 -18.48
C THR A 136 4.55 0.98 -18.53
N GLY A 137 5.18 0.73 -17.38
CA GLY A 137 6.63 0.74 -17.19
C GLY A 137 7.22 2.13 -16.94
N CYS A 138 6.41 3.20 -16.99
CA CYS A 138 6.87 4.58 -16.81
C CYS A 138 7.35 4.80 -15.37
N ARG A 139 8.43 5.59 -15.26
CA ARG A 139 9.03 6.00 -13.99
C ARG A 139 9.10 7.52 -13.91
N THR A 140 8.92 8.03 -12.71
CA THR A 140 9.19 9.43 -12.36
C THR A 140 10.05 9.43 -11.11
N SER A 141 11.26 9.98 -11.23
CA SER A 141 12.20 10.06 -10.12
C SER A 141 12.23 11.47 -9.54
N ILE A 142 12.26 11.56 -8.22
CA ILE A 142 12.20 12.79 -7.42
C ILE A 142 13.31 12.68 -6.39
N ARG A 143 14.11 13.73 -6.21
CA ARG A 143 15.10 13.76 -5.12
C ARG A 143 14.38 14.05 -3.81
N ALA A 144 14.71 13.34 -2.74
CA ALA A 144 14.19 13.68 -1.42
C ALA A 144 14.56 15.13 -1.04
N PRO A 145 13.65 15.87 -0.37
CA PRO A 145 13.88 17.28 -0.04
C PRO A 145 14.91 17.46 1.07
N VAL A 146 14.97 16.48 1.99
CA VAL A 146 15.80 16.47 3.19
C VAL A 146 16.25 15.03 3.45
N ASP A 147 17.30 14.88 4.27
CA ASP A 147 17.82 13.59 4.72
C ASP A 147 17.94 13.63 6.24
N TYR A 148 16.92 13.13 6.93
CA TYR A 148 16.88 13.05 8.39
C TYR A 148 16.92 11.58 8.86
N HIS A 149 17.01 11.35 10.18
CA HIS A 149 17.27 10.01 10.72
C HIS A 149 16.14 9.01 10.45
N SER A 150 14.88 9.48 10.40
CA SER A 150 13.74 8.63 10.06
C SER A 150 12.87 9.27 8.99
N GLN A 151 12.48 8.51 7.98
CA GLN A 151 11.80 9.07 6.79
C GLN A 151 10.95 8.03 6.05
N ARG A 152 9.84 8.52 5.50
CA ARG A 152 8.90 7.74 4.69
C ARG A 152 8.27 8.63 3.62
N ALA A 153 7.79 8.01 2.57
CA ALA A 153 7.00 8.70 1.57
C ALA A 153 5.77 7.87 1.17
N ALA A 154 4.75 8.57 0.69
CA ALA A 154 3.52 7.98 0.17
C ALA A 154 3.12 8.66 -1.14
N VAL A 155 2.49 7.90 -2.03
CA VAL A 155 1.97 8.38 -3.31
C VAL A 155 0.44 8.38 -3.28
N ALA A 156 -0.17 9.39 -3.90
CA ALA A 156 -1.60 9.39 -4.19
C ALA A 156 -1.90 10.12 -5.49
N CYS A 157 -2.99 9.76 -6.15
CA CYS A 157 -3.66 10.60 -7.12
C CYS A 157 -3.80 12.06 -6.63
N ALA A 158 -3.50 13.02 -7.51
CA ALA A 158 -3.62 14.45 -7.25
C ALA A 158 -4.95 15.06 -7.74
N VAL A 159 -5.81 14.27 -8.39
CA VAL A 159 -7.10 14.75 -8.93
C VAL A 159 -8.13 14.84 -7.81
N SER A 160 -8.61 16.04 -7.53
CA SER A 160 -9.69 16.28 -6.55
C SER A 160 -10.97 15.58 -7.00
N GLY A 161 -11.58 14.81 -6.09
CA GLY A 161 -12.78 14.02 -6.39
C GLY A 161 -12.56 12.83 -7.33
N CYS A 162 -11.31 12.36 -7.54
CA CYS A 162 -11.06 11.10 -8.27
C CYS A 162 -11.75 9.95 -7.51
N ASP A 163 -12.46 9.07 -8.22
CA ASP A 163 -13.03 7.84 -7.65
C ASP A 163 -11.97 6.74 -7.39
N HIS A 164 -10.70 7.04 -7.68
CA HIS A 164 -9.55 6.16 -7.49
C HIS A 164 -9.54 4.85 -8.29
N ARG A 165 -10.55 4.62 -9.15
CA ARG A 165 -10.69 3.41 -9.97
C ARG A 165 -9.78 3.42 -11.21
N ALA A 166 -9.39 4.61 -11.68
CA ALA A 166 -8.64 4.77 -12.94
C ALA A 166 -7.43 5.72 -12.85
N CYS A 167 -6.93 6.10 -11.67
CA CYS A 167 -5.94 7.19 -11.58
C CYS A 167 -4.48 6.81 -11.96
N HIS A 168 -4.21 5.58 -12.41
CA HIS A 168 -2.86 5.09 -12.75
C HIS A 168 -2.14 5.88 -13.86
N GLU A 169 -2.88 6.54 -14.76
CA GLU A 169 -2.34 7.41 -15.83
C GLU A 169 -2.54 8.91 -15.56
N GLY A 170 -3.24 9.27 -14.48
CA GLY A 170 -3.52 10.67 -14.12
C GLY A 170 -2.41 11.30 -13.26
N PRO A 171 -2.47 12.61 -13.00
CA PRO A 171 -1.51 13.30 -12.15
C PRO A 171 -1.50 12.72 -10.74
N PHE A 172 -0.33 12.75 -10.12
CA PHE A 172 -0.10 12.23 -8.78
C PHE A 172 0.76 13.18 -7.96
N ARG A 173 0.68 13.00 -6.64
CA ARG A 173 1.48 13.70 -5.64
C ARG A 173 2.25 12.69 -4.82
N VAL A 174 3.41 13.11 -4.34
CA VAL A 174 4.22 12.37 -3.37
C VAL A 174 4.29 13.19 -2.10
N VAL A 175 3.87 12.60 -0.99
CA VAL A 175 4.06 13.15 0.35
C VAL A 175 5.32 12.53 0.93
N PHE A 176 6.21 13.35 1.43
CA PHE A 176 7.42 12.94 2.14
C PHE A 176 7.30 13.40 3.59
N VAL A 177 7.49 12.48 4.52
CA VAL A 177 7.46 12.73 5.96
C VAL A 177 8.79 12.29 6.54
N SER A 178 9.35 13.12 7.40
CA SER A 178 10.64 12.85 8.03
C SER A 178 10.67 13.37 9.46
N LEU A 179 11.46 12.71 10.29
CA LEU A 179 11.73 13.08 11.68
C LEU A 179 13.19 13.48 11.77
N GLY A 180 13.47 14.60 12.43
CA GLY A 180 14.81 15.08 12.73
C GLY A 180 14.90 15.61 14.16
N TYR A 181 16.11 15.89 14.63
CA TYR A 181 16.34 16.44 15.96
C TYR A 181 16.26 17.97 15.97
N GLY A 182 15.45 18.52 16.87
CA GLY A 182 15.37 19.95 17.19
C GLY A 182 15.95 20.27 18.57
N ASP A 183 15.86 21.54 18.97
CA ASP A 183 16.42 22.03 20.24
C ASP A 183 15.75 21.44 21.51
N GLY A 184 14.62 20.73 21.36
CA GLY A 184 13.82 20.16 22.45
C GLY A 184 13.35 18.72 22.27
N GLY A 185 13.92 17.98 21.30
CA GLY A 185 13.56 16.59 21.00
C GLY A 185 13.32 16.34 19.51
N CYS A 186 12.62 15.26 19.19
CA CYS A 186 12.25 14.89 17.83
C CYS A 186 11.16 15.80 17.25
N VAL A 187 11.39 16.26 16.01
CA VAL A 187 10.48 17.12 15.26
C VAL A 187 10.07 16.44 13.96
N ALA A 188 8.78 16.46 13.67
CA ALA A 188 8.22 15.94 12.43
C ALA A 188 8.06 17.03 11.36
N TYR A 189 8.39 16.66 10.13
CA TYR A 189 8.35 17.49 8.92
C TYR A 189 7.55 16.79 7.83
N ALA A 190 6.89 17.57 6.96
CA ALA A 190 6.28 17.04 5.75
C ALA A 190 6.40 17.98 4.55
N HIS A 191 6.58 17.37 3.38
CA HIS A 191 6.66 18.04 2.09
C HIS A 191 5.79 17.31 1.06
N VAL A 192 5.25 18.05 0.09
CA VAL A 192 4.46 17.48 -1.00
C VAL A 192 5.07 17.86 -2.33
N SER A 193 5.33 16.89 -3.20
CA SER A 193 5.70 17.16 -4.58
C SER A 193 4.55 16.80 -5.52
N LEU A 194 4.30 17.70 -6.48
CA LEU A 194 3.57 17.39 -7.70
C LEU A 194 4.63 17.25 -8.80
N PRO A 195 5.06 16.03 -9.17
CA PRO A 195 6.26 15.84 -9.97
C PRO A 195 6.20 16.48 -11.35
N GLU A 196 4.99 16.71 -11.88
CA GLU A 196 4.74 17.47 -13.10
C GLU A 196 5.22 18.92 -13.02
N MET A 197 5.30 19.48 -11.81
CA MET A 197 5.76 20.85 -11.53
C MET A 197 7.24 20.92 -11.13
N GLY A 198 7.92 19.79 -10.98
CA GLY A 198 9.39 19.71 -10.81
C GLY A 198 9.95 20.14 -9.46
N GLU A 199 9.12 20.60 -8.51
CA GLU A 199 9.56 21.12 -7.21
C GLU A 199 8.76 20.51 -6.04
N TRP A 200 9.37 20.52 -4.86
CA TRP A 200 8.67 20.25 -3.60
C TRP A 200 7.93 21.49 -3.14
N SER A 201 6.79 21.31 -2.49
CA SER A 201 6.07 22.39 -1.83
C SER A 201 6.90 23.01 -0.71
N GLN A 202 6.48 24.20 -0.28
CA GLN A 202 6.91 24.73 1.01
C GLN A 202 6.60 23.71 2.11
N GLU A 203 7.53 23.59 3.06
CA GLU A 203 7.39 22.78 4.27
C GLU A 203 6.09 23.15 5.01
N CYS A 204 5.41 22.13 5.56
CA CYS A 204 4.29 22.36 6.46
C CYS A 204 4.75 22.99 7.79
N SER A 205 3.80 23.38 8.64
CA SER A 205 4.16 23.66 10.04
C SER A 205 4.77 22.42 10.69
N THR A 206 5.95 22.57 11.27
CA THR A 206 6.63 21.50 12.01
C THR A 206 5.83 21.11 13.24
N LEU A 207 6.01 19.87 13.70
CA LEU A 207 5.36 19.35 14.89
C LEU A 207 6.41 18.79 15.84
N ASP A 208 6.51 19.38 17.03
CA ASP A 208 7.28 18.84 18.14
C ASP A 208 6.59 17.58 18.67
N LEU A 209 7.33 16.48 18.79
CA LEU A 209 6.81 15.20 19.26
C LEU A 209 6.88 15.06 20.78
N GLU A 210 7.55 15.98 21.48
CA GLU A 210 7.80 15.94 22.93
C GLU A 210 8.44 14.59 23.36
N ALA A 211 9.27 14.02 22.50
CA ALA A 211 9.98 12.76 22.70
C ALA A 211 11.46 12.92 22.30
N ASP A 212 12.37 12.27 23.02
CA ASP A 212 13.81 12.35 22.77
C ASP A 212 14.20 11.62 21.48
N ASP A 213 13.72 10.38 21.30
CA ASP A 213 13.84 9.62 20.06
C ASP A 213 12.49 9.11 19.56
N ALA A 214 12.31 9.20 18.24
CA ALA A 214 11.11 8.75 17.54
C ALA A 214 11.48 8.23 16.16
N SER A 215 10.85 7.13 15.76
CA SER A 215 11.07 6.49 14.47
C SER A 215 9.75 6.25 13.73
N ILE A 216 9.74 6.45 12.40
CA ILE A 216 8.61 6.06 11.56
C ILE A 216 8.68 4.56 11.31
N VAL A 217 7.67 3.83 11.78
CA VAL A 217 7.59 2.37 11.62
C VAL A 217 7.57 2.00 10.14
N ASP A 218 8.33 0.97 9.76
CA ASP A 218 8.38 0.36 8.41
C ASP A 218 7.08 -0.41 8.07
N LYS A 219 5.93 0.25 8.17
CA LYS A 219 4.62 -0.27 7.79
C LYS A 219 3.97 0.63 6.74
N PRO A 220 3.06 0.08 5.91
CA PRO A 220 2.34 0.89 4.95
C PRO A 220 1.56 2.00 5.65
N SER A 221 1.67 3.22 5.12
CA SER A 221 0.80 4.32 5.51
C SER A 221 -0.60 4.09 4.95
N VAL A 222 -1.59 4.78 5.52
CA VAL A 222 -2.97 4.75 5.01
C VAL A 222 -3.44 6.14 4.63
N PHE A 223 -4.22 6.23 3.56
CA PHE A 223 -4.78 7.47 3.04
C PHE A 223 -6.31 7.49 3.22
N ILE A 224 -6.82 8.48 3.98
CA ILE A 224 -8.24 8.60 4.31
C ILE A 224 -8.63 10.08 4.22
N GLN A 225 -9.63 10.40 3.39
CA GLN A 225 -10.24 11.74 3.30
C GLN A 225 -9.19 12.87 3.24
N ASP A 226 -8.26 12.79 2.29
CA ASP A 226 -7.17 13.77 2.09
C ASP A 226 -6.13 13.87 3.22
N ALA A 227 -6.05 12.89 4.11
CA ALA A 227 -5.00 12.79 5.11
C ALA A 227 -4.22 11.46 5.00
N PHE A 228 -2.91 11.54 5.21
CA PHE A 228 -2.04 10.39 5.36
C PHE A 228 -1.77 10.11 6.83
N TYR A 229 -1.71 8.84 7.19
CA TYR A 229 -1.44 8.39 8.54
C TYR A 229 -0.23 7.45 8.53
N PHE A 230 0.74 7.75 9.38
CA PHE A 230 1.98 6.98 9.57
C PHE A 230 2.08 6.57 11.02
N MET A 231 2.54 5.35 11.30
CA MET A 231 2.83 4.94 12.68
C MET A 231 4.22 5.41 13.05
N LEU A 232 4.36 5.93 14.25
CA LEU A 232 5.63 6.20 14.91
C LEU A 232 5.77 5.29 16.13
N THR A 233 7.00 5.00 16.50
CA THR A 233 7.37 4.50 17.82
C THR A 233 8.26 5.50 18.51
N TYR A 234 8.12 5.59 19.83
CA TYR A 234 9.06 6.29 20.70
C TYR A 234 9.93 5.26 21.37
N ASP A 235 11.24 5.42 21.22
CA ASP A 235 12.21 4.59 21.93
C ASP A 235 12.44 5.26 23.29
N TYR A 236 12.07 4.57 24.35
CA TYR A 236 12.46 4.99 25.69
C TYR A 236 13.75 4.25 26.00
N ASP A 237 14.87 4.97 26.05
CA ASP A 237 16.13 4.45 26.59
C ASP A 237 15.86 3.94 28.01
N GLU A 238 15.59 2.65 28.17
CA GLU A 238 15.81 2.00 29.46
C GLU A 238 17.32 1.82 29.56
N ASP A 239 17.94 2.63 30.42
CA ASP A 239 19.31 2.46 30.91
C ASP A 239 19.46 1.07 31.57
N ASP A 240 19.44 -0.02 30.81
CA ASP A 240 19.63 -1.37 31.34
C ASP A 240 20.84 -2.05 30.68
N ASP A 241 21.94 -2.02 31.45
CA ASP A 241 23.16 -2.82 31.32
C ASP A 241 22.93 -4.35 31.43
N ASP A 242 21.70 -4.84 31.22
CA ASP A 242 21.38 -6.26 31.32
C ASP A 242 21.51 -6.96 29.95
N ASP A 243 22.76 -7.34 29.66
CA ASP A 243 23.22 -8.29 28.64
C ASP A 243 22.68 -9.72 28.90
N ASP A 244 21.36 -9.86 28.99
CA ASP A 244 20.69 -11.15 28.87
C ASP A 244 20.02 -11.15 27.49
N GLY A 245 20.68 -11.75 26.49
CA GLY A 245 20.28 -11.78 25.08
C GLY A 245 18.97 -12.52 24.75
N ASP A 246 17.91 -12.25 25.52
CA ASP A 246 16.54 -12.32 25.04
C ASP A 246 16.27 -11.03 24.23
N ASP A 247 15.55 -11.17 23.12
CA ASP A 247 15.10 -10.06 22.26
C ASP A 247 14.07 -9.19 23.02
N ASP A 248 14.49 -8.51 24.10
CA ASP A 248 13.66 -7.62 24.89
C ASP A 248 13.45 -6.31 24.09
N ASP A 249 12.48 -6.38 23.18
CA ASP A 249 11.94 -5.25 22.44
C ASP A 249 11.42 -4.23 23.48
N GLY A 250 12.17 -3.14 23.70
CA GLY A 250 11.84 -2.05 24.63
C GLY A 250 10.43 -1.48 24.49
N VAL A 251 10.04 -0.59 25.41
CA VAL A 251 8.67 -0.04 25.49
C VAL A 251 8.39 0.94 24.33
N ASP A 252 8.11 0.40 23.14
CA ASP A 252 7.66 1.21 22.01
C ASP A 252 6.21 1.69 22.24
N GLU A 253 6.01 2.92 22.73
CA GLU A 253 4.68 3.55 22.63
C GLU A 253 4.39 3.85 21.15
N ILE A 254 3.21 3.44 20.69
CA ILE A 254 2.77 3.70 19.32
C ILE A 254 1.96 4.99 19.28
N VAL A 255 2.39 5.93 18.45
CA VAL A 255 1.58 7.09 18.08
C VAL A 255 1.35 7.13 16.58
N ILE A 256 0.32 7.83 16.13
CA ILE A 256 -0.01 7.93 14.71
C ILE A 256 0.14 9.38 14.27
N LEU A 257 1.09 9.62 13.39
CA LEU A 257 1.28 10.92 12.75
C LEU A 257 0.29 11.08 11.60
N LYS A 258 -0.58 12.09 11.71
CA LYS A 258 -1.50 12.51 10.66
C LYS A 258 -0.90 13.70 9.91
N TYR A 259 -0.78 13.58 8.61
CA TYR A 259 -0.54 14.70 7.70
C TYR A 259 -1.81 15.03 6.91
N ASP A 260 -2.34 16.23 7.11
CA ASP A 260 -3.55 16.72 6.45
C ASP A 260 -3.20 17.55 5.22
N LEU A 261 -3.56 17.07 4.02
CA LEU A 261 -3.23 17.75 2.77
C LEU A 261 -4.01 19.06 2.58
N ALA A 262 -5.23 19.14 3.10
CA ALA A 262 -6.09 20.31 2.87
C ALA A 262 -5.58 21.52 3.65
N PHE A 263 -5.06 21.28 4.85
CA PHE A 263 -4.53 22.33 5.72
C PHE A 263 -3.00 22.43 5.70
N ASN A 264 -2.32 21.50 5.03
CA ASN A 264 -0.86 21.39 5.02
C ASN A 264 -0.27 21.43 6.44
N CYS A 265 -0.76 20.54 7.31
CA CYS A 265 -0.33 20.50 8.71
C CYS A 265 -0.20 19.08 9.25
N LEU A 266 0.64 18.96 10.28
CA LEU A 266 0.86 17.73 11.03
C LEU A 266 0.07 17.76 12.34
N SER A 267 -0.37 16.60 12.77
CA SER A 267 -1.01 16.40 14.08
C SER A 267 -0.83 14.95 14.53
N LEU A 268 -0.95 14.69 15.84
CA LEU A 268 -0.91 13.34 16.39
C LEU A 268 -2.31 12.77 16.63
N VAL A 269 -2.41 11.47 16.43
CA VAL A 269 -3.52 10.64 16.88
C VAL A 269 -2.93 9.60 17.82
N ILE A 270 -3.37 9.64 19.08
CA ILE A 270 -2.98 8.63 20.08
C ILE A 270 -3.54 7.27 19.62
N ALA A 271 -2.72 6.22 19.61
CA ALA A 271 -3.13 4.87 19.27
C ALA A 271 -4.08 4.29 20.33
N PRO A 272 -4.87 3.24 20.04
CA PRO A 272 -5.55 2.49 21.10
C PRO A 272 -4.52 1.86 22.06
N PRO A 273 -4.91 1.47 23.29
CA PRO A 273 -3.99 0.83 24.22
C PRO A 273 -3.47 -0.49 23.63
N VAL A 274 -2.15 -0.59 23.53
CA VAL A 274 -1.40 -1.76 23.07
C VAL A 274 -0.40 -2.13 24.15
N GLU A 275 -0.16 -3.44 24.34
CA GLU A 275 0.94 -3.89 25.20
C GLU A 275 2.29 -3.53 24.57
N ALA A 276 3.30 -3.30 25.42
CA ALA A 276 4.66 -2.99 25.00
C ALA A 276 5.24 -4.07 24.07
N GLY A 277 6.13 -3.70 23.14
CA GLY A 277 6.78 -4.61 22.20
C GLY A 277 5.91 -5.08 21.01
N LEU A 278 4.65 -4.64 20.91
CA LEU A 278 3.74 -5.03 19.82
C LEU A 278 3.71 -4.05 18.63
N ALA A 279 4.54 -3.00 18.64
CA ALA A 279 4.59 -2.00 17.57
C ALA A 279 4.90 -2.61 16.20
N CYS A 280 5.85 -3.55 16.16
CA CYS A 280 6.20 -4.27 14.94
C CYS A 280 5.10 -5.20 14.41
N ASP A 281 4.11 -5.55 15.25
CA ASP A 281 2.98 -6.43 14.95
C ASP A 281 1.67 -5.68 14.74
N ALA A 282 1.73 -4.35 14.73
CA ALA A 282 0.61 -3.47 14.42
C ALA A 282 0.61 -3.00 12.96
N ILE A 283 -0.57 -2.62 12.46
CA ILE A 283 -0.78 -1.93 11.19
C ILE A 283 -1.94 -0.93 11.29
N LEU A 284 -1.89 0.09 10.43
CA LEU A 284 -3.05 0.94 10.16
C LEU A 284 -3.92 0.34 9.06
N MET A 285 -5.19 0.73 9.06
CA MET A 285 -6.15 0.34 8.03
C MET A 285 -6.96 1.57 7.58
N ALA A 286 -7.14 1.75 6.27
CA ALA A 286 -8.23 2.57 5.74
C ALA A 286 -9.45 1.66 5.55
N MET A 287 -10.36 1.66 6.52
CA MET A 287 -11.49 0.73 6.55
C MET A 287 -12.52 1.06 5.46
N GLU A 288 -13.36 0.08 5.10
CA GLU A 288 -14.40 0.24 4.06
C GLU A 288 -15.44 1.32 4.43
N ASP A 289 -15.68 1.55 5.71
CA ASP A 289 -16.58 2.60 6.21
C ASP A 289 -15.94 4.01 6.19
N GLY A 290 -14.71 4.14 5.69
CA GLY A 290 -13.97 5.39 5.61
C GLY A 290 -13.32 5.83 6.92
N ASN A 291 -13.36 4.99 7.96
CA ASN A 291 -12.71 5.28 9.24
C ASN A 291 -11.26 4.80 9.27
N LEU A 292 -10.46 5.45 10.13
CA LEU A 292 -9.12 4.97 10.46
C LEU A 292 -9.25 3.73 11.37
N GLY A 293 -8.68 2.63 10.91
CA GLY A 293 -8.55 1.39 11.66
C GLY A 293 -7.14 1.19 12.20
N PHE A 294 -7.05 0.46 13.29
CA PHE A 294 -5.79 0.02 13.89
C PHE A 294 -5.91 -1.45 14.25
N ALA A 295 -4.92 -2.25 13.86
CA ALA A 295 -4.91 -3.68 14.10
C ALA A 295 -3.57 -4.08 14.71
N TYR A 296 -3.57 -5.00 15.67
CA TYR A 296 -2.36 -5.63 16.19
C TYR A 296 -2.63 -7.08 16.56
N VAL A 297 -1.58 -7.87 16.66
CA VAL A 297 -1.66 -9.26 17.13
C VAL A 297 -0.90 -9.38 18.45
N ASP A 298 -1.59 -9.81 19.48
CA ASP A 298 -0.97 -10.29 20.72
C ASP A 298 -0.98 -11.82 20.70
N ARG A 299 0.20 -12.43 20.56
CA ARG A 299 0.42 -13.88 20.40
C ARG A 299 -0.37 -14.49 19.23
N LEU A 300 -1.62 -14.87 19.48
CA LEU A 300 -2.54 -15.48 18.50
C LEU A 300 -3.86 -14.70 18.37
N ILE A 301 -4.01 -13.62 19.10
CA ILE A 301 -5.24 -12.83 19.19
C ILE A 301 -5.09 -11.58 18.35
N LEU A 302 -5.86 -11.50 17.27
CA LEU A 302 -5.96 -10.31 16.43
C LEU A 302 -6.97 -9.34 17.04
N ASN A 303 -6.49 -8.16 17.40
CA ASN A 303 -7.29 -7.06 17.93
C ASN A 303 -7.53 -6.01 16.86
N LEU A 304 -8.80 -5.64 16.65
CA LEU A 304 -9.21 -4.67 15.62
C LEU A 304 -9.92 -3.50 16.27
N TRP A 305 -9.43 -2.30 16.00
CA TRP A 305 -9.94 -1.03 16.50
C TRP A 305 -10.34 -0.13 15.35
N SER A 306 -11.37 0.67 15.57
CA SER A 306 -11.85 1.67 14.61
C SER A 306 -12.04 2.99 15.32
N ARG A 307 -11.51 4.05 14.70
CA ARG A 307 -11.60 5.42 15.17
C ARG A 307 -12.79 6.10 14.52
N GLN A 308 -13.80 6.40 15.32
CA GLN A 308 -15.04 7.03 14.88
C GLN A 308 -15.38 8.22 15.76
N MET A 309 -16.19 9.14 15.24
CA MET A 309 -16.76 10.21 16.06
C MET A 309 -17.61 9.62 17.19
N GLY A 310 -17.24 9.95 18.42
CA GLY A 310 -18.02 9.60 19.60
C GLY A 310 -19.25 10.50 19.75
N SER A 311 -20.15 10.13 20.66
CA SER A 311 -21.34 10.91 21.00
C SER A 311 -21.01 12.29 21.59
N SER A 312 -19.79 12.48 22.10
CA SER A 312 -19.28 13.76 22.60
C SER A 312 -18.77 14.69 21.49
N GLY A 313 -18.78 14.26 20.22
CA GLY A 313 -18.24 15.01 19.10
C GLY A 313 -16.72 14.93 18.94
N ALA A 314 -16.02 14.24 19.85
CA ALA A 314 -14.59 13.91 19.69
C ALA A 314 -14.45 12.51 19.08
N ALA A 315 -13.53 12.33 18.13
CA ALA A 315 -13.21 11.01 17.62
C ALA A 315 -12.54 10.18 18.73
N ALA A 316 -12.98 8.93 18.89
CA ALA A 316 -12.47 7.98 19.88
C ALA A 316 -12.27 6.60 19.26
N TRP A 317 -11.34 5.84 19.83
CA TRP A 317 -11.13 4.44 19.45
C TRP A 317 -12.19 3.55 20.08
N SER A 318 -12.67 2.58 19.30
CA SER A 318 -13.57 1.53 19.79
C SER A 318 -13.08 0.17 19.28
N GLN A 319 -12.98 -0.81 20.18
CA GLN A 319 -12.60 -2.17 19.80
C GLN A 319 -13.77 -2.79 19.04
N ARG A 320 -13.54 -3.11 17.77
CA ARG A 320 -14.56 -3.64 16.87
C ARG A 320 -14.69 -5.15 16.99
N ARG A 321 -13.54 -5.83 17.06
CA ARG A 321 -13.49 -7.28 16.96
C ARG A 321 -12.20 -7.81 17.56
N VAL A 322 -12.31 -9.00 18.13
CA VAL A 322 -11.20 -9.82 18.61
C VAL A 322 -11.34 -11.17 17.92
N ILE A 323 -10.27 -11.65 17.29
CA ILE A 323 -10.27 -12.88 16.49
C ILE A 323 -9.16 -13.79 17.00
N ASP A 324 -9.50 -15.03 17.33
CA ASP A 324 -8.50 -16.08 17.58
C ASP A 324 -7.98 -16.60 16.23
N LEU A 325 -6.73 -16.29 15.91
CA LEU A 325 -6.09 -16.71 14.66
C LEU A 325 -5.84 -18.22 14.60
N LYS A 326 -5.81 -18.91 15.74
CA LYS A 326 -5.63 -20.37 15.78
C LYS A 326 -6.88 -21.11 15.31
N GLU A 327 -8.05 -20.55 15.62
CA GLU A 327 -9.33 -21.09 15.15
C GLU A 327 -9.60 -20.70 13.68
N LEU A 328 -8.96 -19.63 13.19
CA LEU A 328 -9.14 -19.13 11.84
C LEU A 328 -8.16 -19.74 10.83
N LEU A 329 -6.86 -19.76 11.14
CA LEU A 329 -5.77 -20.11 10.23
C LEU A 329 -5.11 -21.44 10.61
N PRO A 330 -4.49 -22.16 9.65
CA PRO A 330 -3.79 -23.40 9.93
C PRO A 330 -2.43 -23.14 10.61
N ILE A 331 -2.43 -22.90 11.93
CA ILE A 331 -1.22 -22.66 12.73
C ILE A 331 -0.69 -23.98 13.27
N GLN A 332 0.57 -24.34 12.95
CA GLN A 332 1.19 -25.57 13.44
C GLN A 332 2.06 -25.32 14.67
N ASN A 333 2.82 -24.23 14.66
CA ASN A 333 3.66 -23.80 15.77
C ASN A 333 3.15 -22.47 16.36
N PRO A 334 2.32 -22.52 17.43
CA PRO A 334 1.78 -21.31 18.06
C PRO A 334 2.83 -20.47 18.80
N LYS A 335 4.06 -20.98 18.98
CA LYS A 335 5.16 -20.22 19.59
C LYS A 335 5.84 -19.28 18.59
N LYS A 336 5.60 -19.45 17.29
CA LYS A 336 6.25 -18.63 16.27
C LYS A 336 5.51 -17.30 16.14
N ARG A 337 6.24 -16.19 16.22
CA ARG A 337 5.70 -14.83 16.09
C ARG A 337 4.85 -14.69 14.82
N ILE A 338 3.64 -14.19 15.01
CA ILE A 338 2.68 -13.83 13.97
C ILE A 338 2.78 -12.33 13.76
N ARG A 339 2.92 -11.89 12.51
CA ARG A 339 3.09 -10.46 12.21
C ARG A 339 2.04 -9.98 11.22
N LEU A 340 1.45 -8.83 11.51
CA LEU A 340 0.67 -8.07 10.54
C LEU A 340 1.63 -7.33 9.61
N ILE A 341 1.46 -7.47 8.30
CA ILE A 341 2.40 -6.89 7.32
C ILE A 341 1.77 -5.90 6.36
N GLY A 342 0.44 -5.73 6.37
CA GLY A 342 -0.22 -4.69 5.60
C GLY A 342 -1.73 -4.88 5.53
N SER A 343 -2.39 -3.93 4.88
CA SER A 343 -3.83 -3.94 4.60
C SER A 343 -4.11 -3.46 3.20
N VAL A 344 -5.34 -3.70 2.72
CA VAL A 344 -5.85 -3.13 1.48
C VAL A 344 -6.71 -1.91 1.82
N GLU A 345 -6.38 -0.73 1.28
CA GLU A 345 -7.19 0.47 1.54
C GLU A 345 -8.60 0.35 0.99
N CYS A 346 -9.55 0.97 1.70
CA CYS A 346 -11.00 0.91 1.44
C CYS A 346 -11.58 -0.52 1.51
N HIS A 347 -10.83 -1.46 2.08
CA HIS A 347 -11.26 -2.84 2.27
C HIS A 347 -10.91 -3.31 3.67
N ASP A 348 -11.76 -4.18 4.19
CA ASP A 348 -11.51 -4.87 5.45
C ASP A 348 -10.64 -6.12 5.21
N ILE A 349 -9.47 -5.93 4.60
CA ILE A 349 -8.51 -6.98 4.27
C ILE A 349 -7.15 -6.68 4.88
N ILE A 350 -6.57 -7.68 5.54
CA ILE A 350 -5.23 -7.63 6.13
C ILE A 350 -4.36 -8.77 5.62
N PHE A 351 -3.05 -8.60 5.77
CA PHE A 351 -2.05 -9.62 5.47
C PHE A 351 -1.30 -10.03 6.73
N VAL A 352 -1.22 -11.35 6.94
CA VAL A 352 -0.68 -11.94 8.16
C VAL A 352 0.38 -12.98 7.83
N THR A 353 1.57 -12.85 8.43
CA THR A 353 2.61 -13.88 8.38
C THR A 353 2.44 -14.85 9.55
N THR A 354 2.30 -16.14 9.24
CA THR A 354 2.21 -17.24 10.22
C THR A 354 3.38 -18.20 10.03
N ASP A 355 3.47 -19.24 10.85
CA ASP A 355 4.51 -20.25 10.76
C ASP A 355 4.54 -21.03 9.44
N VAL A 356 3.37 -21.16 8.79
CA VAL A 356 3.21 -21.93 7.55
C VAL A 356 3.14 -21.08 6.28
N GLY A 357 2.89 -19.77 6.38
CA GLY A 357 2.67 -18.93 5.20
C GLY A 357 2.23 -17.49 5.46
N ILE A 358 2.09 -16.75 4.37
CA ILE A 358 1.45 -15.43 4.35
C ILE A 358 0.00 -15.61 3.88
N TYR A 359 -0.93 -15.02 4.62
CA TYR A 359 -2.37 -15.16 4.41
C TYR A 359 -3.01 -13.81 4.18
N GLU A 360 -3.94 -13.77 3.23
CA GLU A 360 -4.93 -12.69 3.09
C GLU A 360 -6.16 -13.07 3.92
N ILE A 361 -6.65 -12.14 4.74
CA ILE A 361 -7.84 -12.34 5.57
C ILE A 361 -8.80 -11.19 5.33
N ASN A 362 -10.04 -11.50 4.94
CA ASN A 362 -11.13 -10.54 5.00
C ASN A 362 -11.69 -10.54 6.43
N ILE A 363 -11.45 -9.47 7.19
CA ILE A 363 -11.78 -9.41 8.61
C ILE A 363 -13.28 -9.38 8.87
N LYS A 364 -14.11 -8.97 7.90
CA LYS A 364 -15.58 -8.98 8.00
C LYS A 364 -16.15 -10.39 7.85
N SER A 365 -15.81 -11.06 6.74
CA SER A 365 -16.34 -12.38 6.39
C SER A 365 -15.57 -13.55 7.00
N LEU A 366 -14.39 -13.28 7.57
CA LEU A 366 -13.43 -14.28 8.08
C LEU A 366 -13.01 -15.29 7.01
N GLN A 367 -13.18 -14.96 5.73
CA GLN A 367 -12.62 -15.74 4.64
C GLN A 367 -11.13 -15.44 4.52
N TRP A 368 -10.33 -16.48 4.31
CA TRP A 368 -8.89 -16.35 4.13
C TRP A 368 -8.41 -17.20 2.96
N LYS A 369 -7.27 -16.82 2.40
CA LYS A 369 -6.53 -17.63 1.45
C LYS A 369 -5.03 -17.51 1.71
N LYS A 370 -4.30 -18.59 1.43
CA LYS A 370 -2.83 -18.56 1.48
C LYS A 370 -2.34 -17.81 0.23
N LEU A 371 -1.65 -16.70 0.44
CA LEU A 371 -1.06 -15.90 -0.63
C LEU A 371 0.32 -16.41 -1.02
N TRP A 372 1.14 -16.73 -0.02
CA TRP A 372 2.55 -17.05 -0.26
C TRP A 372 3.10 -18.02 0.78
N LYS A 373 4.29 -18.56 0.51
CA LYS A 373 5.07 -19.26 1.53
C LYS A 373 5.50 -18.29 2.62
N ARG A 374 5.88 -18.82 3.79
CA ARG A 374 6.36 -17.98 4.89
C ARG A 374 7.66 -17.32 4.43
N GLU A 375 7.67 -16.01 4.53
CA GLU A 375 8.85 -15.16 4.32
C GLU A 375 8.86 -14.13 5.44
N ASP A 376 10.04 -13.59 5.72
CA ASP A 376 10.22 -12.64 6.82
C ASP A 376 9.96 -11.18 6.40
N TYR A 377 8.90 -10.95 5.61
CA TYR A 377 8.57 -9.62 5.13
C TYR A 377 8.20 -8.69 6.28
N ARG A 378 8.67 -7.43 6.21
CA ARG A 378 8.36 -6.38 7.18
C ARG A 378 7.04 -5.69 6.83
N ALA A 379 6.85 -5.38 5.55
CA ALA A 379 5.61 -4.88 4.98
C ALA A 379 5.25 -5.58 3.65
N LEU A 380 3.96 -5.59 3.34
CA LEU A 380 3.36 -6.02 2.07
C LEU A 380 2.47 -4.91 1.52
N PHE A 381 2.68 -4.59 0.25
CA PHE A 381 2.03 -3.51 -0.46
C PHE A 381 1.18 -4.09 -1.60
N PRO A 382 -0.15 -4.21 -1.44
CA PRO A 382 -1.01 -4.78 -2.47
C PRO A 382 -1.12 -3.84 -3.68
N TYR A 383 -0.95 -4.39 -4.89
CA TYR A 383 -1.16 -3.66 -6.13
C TYR A 383 -2.58 -3.89 -6.66
N MET A 384 -3.45 -2.93 -6.35
CA MET A 384 -4.86 -2.93 -6.72
C MET A 384 -5.05 -2.17 -8.04
N SER A 385 -5.46 -2.85 -9.10
CA SER A 385 -5.75 -2.18 -10.39
C SER A 385 -6.61 -3.04 -11.31
N PHE A 386 -7.37 -2.39 -12.20
CA PHE A 386 -7.98 -3.08 -13.34
C PHE A 386 -6.97 -3.17 -14.50
N ASN A 387 -6.75 -4.37 -15.03
CA ASN A 387 -5.88 -4.55 -16.17
C ASN A 387 -6.57 -4.08 -17.46
N ASN A 388 -6.37 -2.81 -17.80
CA ASN A 388 -6.91 -2.23 -19.01
C ASN A 388 -6.02 -2.57 -20.22
N PRO A 389 -6.58 -3.18 -21.28
CA PRO A 389 -5.85 -3.34 -22.54
C PRO A 389 -5.38 -2.00 -23.08
N ARG A 390 -4.25 -2.00 -23.81
CA ARG A 390 -3.67 -0.82 -24.45
C ARG A 390 -3.86 -0.91 -25.95
N GLY A 391 -4.33 0.19 -26.54
CA GLY A 391 -4.53 0.39 -27.99
C GLY A 391 -3.23 0.55 -28.76
#